data_AF-A0A973FVX9-F1
#
_entry.id   AF-A0A973FVX9-F1
#
_cell.length_a   1.000
_cell.length_b   1.000
_cell.length_c   1.000
_cell.angle_alpha   90.00
_cell.angle_beta   90.00
_cell.angle_gamma   90.00
#
_symmetry.space_group_name_H-M   'P 1'
#
loop_
_entity.id
_entity.type
_entity.pdbx_description
1 polymer ?
#
loop_
_entity_poly.entity_id
_entity_poly.type
_entity_poly.pdbx_seq_one_letter_code
_entity_poly.pdbx_strand_id
1 'polypeptide(L)'
;EMVSLECVRCGNCESGRGCARGIASTDSELADLFNEEWATQRLTNMYHAWNVQLVEILQKFGMRSVQELVGRTDLLEHVDYSK
;
A
#
# COMPACT_ATOMS: atom_id res chain seq x y z
N GLU A 1 1.42 -0.15 -2.54
CA GLU A 1 0.82 -0.23 -3.89
C GLU A 1 1.10 -1.54 -4.59
N MET A 2 2.20 -1.73 -5.33
CA MET A 2 2.40 -2.89 -6.24
C MET A 2 2.16 -4.30 -5.64
N VAL A 3 2.27 -4.47 -4.32
CA VAL A 3 1.90 -5.72 -3.63
C VAL A 3 0.41 -6.05 -3.79
N SER A 4 -0.47 -5.04 -3.86
CA SER A 4 -1.89 -5.24 -4.20
C SER A 4 -2.04 -5.89 -5.58
N LEU A 5 -1.12 -5.62 -6.50
CA LEU A 5 -1.03 -6.23 -7.83
C LEU A 5 -0.20 -7.53 -7.83
N GLU A 6 -0.06 -8.19 -6.67
CA GLU A 6 0.64 -9.48 -6.52
C GLU A 6 2.17 -9.40 -6.65
N CYS A 7 2.77 -8.22 -6.43
CA CYS A 7 4.22 -8.11 -6.36
C CYS A 7 4.78 -8.96 -5.20
N VAL A 8 5.58 -9.97 -5.56
CA VAL A 8 6.28 -10.87 -4.63
C VAL A 8 7.70 -10.40 -4.29
N ARG A 9 8.07 -9.17 -4.66
CA ARG A 9 9.40 -8.58 -4.42
C ARG A 9 10.56 -9.43 -4.97
N CYS A 10 10.39 -9.95 -6.19
CA CYS A 10 11.41 -10.80 -6.83
C CYS A 10 12.70 -10.07 -7.25
N GLY A 11 12.71 -8.74 -7.34
CA GLY A 11 13.90 -7.95 -7.71
C GLY A 11 14.28 -7.98 -9.19
N ASN A 12 13.46 -8.57 -10.07
CA ASN A 12 13.76 -8.73 -11.50
C ASN A 12 13.05 -7.70 -12.39
N CYS A 13 12.64 -6.55 -11.85
CA CYS A 13 11.77 -5.60 -12.56
C CYS A 13 12.42 -5.05 -13.84
N GLU A 14 13.75 -4.95 -13.85
CA GLU A 14 14.58 -4.33 -14.89
C GLU A 14 15.51 -5.33 -15.60
N SER A 15 15.38 -6.63 -15.31
CA SER A 15 16.33 -7.65 -15.76
C SER A 15 15.64 -8.81 -16.49
N GLY A 16 16.35 -9.47 -17.41
CA GLY A 16 15.83 -10.64 -18.13
C GLY A 16 14.56 -10.31 -18.91
N ARG A 17 13.51 -11.11 -18.70
CA ARG A 17 12.16 -10.88 -19.28
C ARG A 17 11.32 -9.88 -18.45
N GLY A 18 11.87 -9.28 -17.41
CA GLY A 18 11.14 -8.44 -16.45
C GLY A 18 10.43 -9.25 -15.35
N CYS A 19 9.48 -8.60 -14.68
CA CYS A 19 8.72 -9.19 -13.59
C CYS A 19 7.90 -10.40 -14.07
N ALA A 20 8.10 -11.56 -13.44
CA ALA A 20 7.33 -12.79 -13.74
C ALA A 20 5.83 -12.68 -13.44
N ARG A 21 5.40 -11.62 -12.74
CA ARG A 21 3.98 -11.31 -12.48
C ARG A 21 3.39 -10.34 -13.49
N GLY A 22 4.14 -9.91 -14.51
CA GLY A 22 3.63 -9.03 -15.58
C GLY A 22 3.57 -7.54 -15.21
N ILE A 23 3.82 -7.20 -13.95
CA ILE A 23 3.67 -5.84 -13.42
C ILE A 23 4.67 -4.85 -14.05
N ALA A 24 5.88 -5.33 -14.36
CA ALA A 24 6.97 -4.55 -14.95
C ALA A 24 7.69 -5.44 -15.97
N SER A 25 7.08 -5.62 -17.13
CA SER A 25 7.62 -6.38 -18.25
C SER A 25 7.12 -5.80 -19.57
N THR A 26 7.96 -5.83 -20.60
CA THR A 26 7.56 -5.55 -21.99
C THR A 26 7.35 -6.82 -22.80
N ASP A 27 7.46 -7.98 -22.17
CA ASP A 27 7.19 -9.27 -22.78
C ASP A 27 5.67 -9.46 -22.90
N SER A 28 5.18 -9.61 -24.14
CA SER A 28 3.74 -9.70 -24.43
C SER A 28 3.06 -10.88 -23.74
N GLU A 29 3.78 -11.98 -23.48
CA GLU A 29 3.20 -13.14 -22.79
C GLU A 29 3.01 -12.88 -21.29
N LEU A 30 3.82 -11.99 -20.71
CA LEU A 30 3.76 -11.64 -19.29
C LEU A 30 2.84 -10.43 -19.04
N ALA A 31 2.70 -9.52 -20.01
CA ALA A 31 1.91 -8.29 -19.86
C ALA A 31 0.40 -8.56 -19.64
N ASP A 32 -0.14 -9.65 -20.19
CA ASP A 32 -1.57 -9.99 -20.12
C ASP A 32 -1.97 -10.82 -18.89
N LEU A 33 -1.10 -10.90 -17.87
CA LEU A 33 -1.35 -11.73 -16.68
C LEU A 33 -2.53 -11.25 -15.81
N PHE A 34 -2.90 -9.98 -15.90
CA PHE A 34 -4.11 -9.45 -15.27
C PHE A 34 -4.67 -8.27 -16.06
N ASN A 35 -5.99 -8.11 -16.05
CA ASN A 35 -6.65 -6.97 -16.71
C ASN A 35 -6.72 -5.74 -15.79
N GLU A 36 -6.96 -4.59 -16.41
CA GLU A 36 -7.01 -3.27 -15.75
C GLU A 36 -8.12 -3.18 -14.68
N GLU A 37 -9.30 -3.73 -14.95
CA GLU A 37 -10.44 -3.69 -14.01
C GLU A 37 -10.11 -4.46 -12.72
N TRP A 38 -9.53 -5.65 -12.85
CA TRP A 38 -9.08 -6.48 -11.74
C TRP A 38 -8.00 -5.78 -10.91
N ALA A 39 -7.01 -5.17 -11.57
CA ALA A 39 -5.95 -4.42 -10.91
C ALA A 39 -6.51 -3.21 -10.15
N THR A 40 -7.42 -2.46 -10.79
CA THR A 40 -8.09 -1.30 -10.22
C THR A 40 -8.84 -1.66 -8.96
N GLN A 41 -9.68 -2.71 -9.00
CA GLN A 41 -10.47 -3.12 -7.83
C GLN A 41 -9.59 -3.45 -6.62
N ARG A 42 -8.43 -4.08 -6.85
CA ARG A 42 -7.51 -4.45 -5.77
C ARG A 42 -6.77 -3.25 -5.17
N LEU A 43 -6.38 -2.29 -6.01
CA LEU A 43 -5.87 -1.01 -5.53
C LEU A 43 -6.92 -0.29 -4.69
N THR A 44 -8.16 -0.18 -5.17
CA THR A 44 -9.28 0.41 -4.43
C THR A 44 -9.49 -0.26 -3.08
N ASN A 45 -9.51 -1.61 -3.04
CA ASN A 45 -9.69 -2.36 -1.81
C ASN A 45 -8.58 -2.08 -0.79
N MET A 46 -7.33 -1.99 -1.25
CA MET A 46 -6.20 -1.70 -0.36
C MET A 46 -6.26 -0.28 0.21
N TYR A 47 -6.51 0.73 -0.63
CA TYR A 47 -6.70 2.11 -0.17
C TYR A 47 -7.88 2.24 0.79
N HIS A 48 -8.97 1.53 0.53
CA HIS A 48 -10.13 1.50 1.42
C HIS A 48 -9.78 0.89 2.78
N ALA A 49 -9.08 -0.25 2.81
CA ALA A 49 -8.65 -0.87 4.06
C ALA A 49 -7.74 0.05 4.89
N TRP A 50 -6.81 0.75 4.24
CA TRP A 50 -5.95 1.74 4.91
C TRP A 50 -6.74 2.94 5.42
N ASN A 51 -7.73 3.41 4.66
CA ASN A 51 -8.61 4.50 5.10
C ASN A 51 -9.38 4.11 6.37
N VAL A 52 -9.98 2.91 6.40
CA VAL A 52 -10.69 2.41 7.58
C VAL A 52 -9.77 2.40 8.81
N GLN A 53 -8.56 1.85 8.69
CA GLN A 53 -7.59 1.82 9.80
C GLN A 53 -7.17 3.24 10.25
N LEU A 54 -6.96 4.16 9.31
CA LEU A 54 -6.61 5.54 9.64
C LEU A 54 -7.75 6.24 10.38
N VAL A 55 -8.99 6.06 9.95
CA VAL A 55 -10.17 6.60 10.62
C VAL A 55 -10.29 6.04 12.04
N GLU A 56 -10.09 4.73 12.23
CA GLU A 56 -10.09 4.12 13.57
C GLU A 56 -9.02 4.72 14.49
N ILE A 57 -7.81 4.98 13.97
CA ILE A 57 -6.74 5.64 14.73
C ILE A 57 -7.16 7.07 15.12
N LEU A 58 -7.68 7.86 14.17
CA LEU A 58 -8.14 9.23 14.45
C LEU A 58 -9.25 9.26 15.50
N GLN A 59 -10.21 8.32 15.42
CA GLN A 59 -11.28 8.19 16.41
C GLN A 59 -10.74 7.90 17.82
N LYS A 60 -9.73 7.03 17.95
CA LYS A 60 -9.09 6.74 19.25
C LYS A 60 -8.45 7.97 19.89
N PHE A 61 -7.97 8.91 19.07
CA PHE A 61 -7.43 10.20 19.54
C PHE A 61 -8.48 11.32 19.60
N GLY A 62 -9.75 11.04 19.31
CA GLY A 62 -10.83 12.03 19.32
C GLY A 62 -10.72 13.09 18.20
N MET A 63 -9.96 12.80 17.14
CA MET A 63 -9.72 13.70 16.02
C MET A 63 -10.75 13.51 14.92
N ARG A 64 -11.04 14.58 14.17
CA ARG A 64 -12.02 14.54 13.06
C ARG A 64 -11.38 14.57 11.68
N SER A 65 -10.08 14.85 11.61
CA SER A 65 -9.37 15.04 10.35
C SER A 65 -7.90 14.64 10.48
N VAL A 66 -7.29 14.25 9.37
CA VAL A 66 -5.84 13.95 9.31
C VAL A 66 -5.03 15.22 9.61
N GLN A 67 -5.55 16.39 9.28
CA GLN A 67 -4.92 17.68 9.54
C GLN A 67 -4.69 17.93 11.04
N GLU A 68 -5.57 17.42 11.91
CA GLU A 68 -5.39 17.49 13.37
C GLU A 68 -4.26 16.58 13.89
N LEU A 69 -3.96 15.50 13.16
CA LEU A 69 -2.90 14.54 13.48
C LEU A 69 -1.53 15.00 12.99
N VAL A 70 -1.46 15.65 11.81
CA VAL A 70 -0.21 16.06 11.18
C VAL A 70 0.59 16.98 12.13
N GLY A 71 1.82 16.56 12.46
CA GLY A 71 2.73 17.31 13.33
C GLY A 71 2.60 17.04 14.83
N ARG A 72 1.64 16.22 15.27
CA ARG A 72 1.43 15.83 16.68
C ARG A 72 2.42 14.77 17.15
N THR A 73 3.70 15.13 17.25
CA THR A 73 4.74 14.24 17.78
C THR A 73 4.56 13.92 19.26
N ASP A 74 3.77 14.71 19.99
CA ASP A 74 3.39 14.44 21.38
C ASP A 74 2.52 13.18 21.56
N LEU A 75 1.93 12.66 20.47
CA LEU A 75 1.18 11.39 20.48
C LEU A 75 2.06 10.17 20.23
N LEU A 76 3.36 10.38 20.03
CA LEU A 76 4.33 9.32 19.83
C LEU A 76 5.26 9.27 21.04
N GLU A 77 5.46 8.06 21.55
CA GLU A 77 6.45 7.79 22.58
C GLU A 77 7.35 6.64 22.15
N HIS A 78 8.60 6.68 22.62
CA HIS A 78 9.49 5.54 22.48
C HIS A 78 9.20 4.59 23.64
N VAL A 79 8.82 3.36 23.34
CA VAL A 79 8.34 2.38 24.33
C VAL A 79 9.35 2.15 25.46
N ASP A 80 10.66 2.20 25.15
CA ASP A 80 11.72 2.04 26.18
C ASP A 80 11.74 3.18 27.23
N TYR A 81 11.07 4.30 26.98
CA TYR A 81 10.93 5.43 27.93
C TYR A 81 9.56 5.46 28.62
N SER A 82 8.64 4.57 28.24
CA SER A 82 7.33 4.43 28.87
C SER A 82 7.52 3.72 30.21
N LYS A 83 7.22 4.43 31.31
CA LYS A 83 7.36 3.90 32.68
C LYS A 83 6.28 2.88 33.03
#